data_AF-A0A916W4U1-F1
#
_entry.id   AF-A0A916W4U1-F1
#
_cell.length_a   1.000
_cell.length_b   1.000
_cell.length_c   1.000
_cell.angle_alpha   90.00
_cell.angle_beta   90.00
_cell.angle_gamma   90.00
#
_symmetry.space_group_name_H-M   'P 1'
#
loop_
_entity.id
_entity.type
_entity.pdbx_description
1 polymer ?
#
loop_
_entity_poly.entity_id
_entity_poly.type
_entity_poly.pdbx_seq_one_letter_code
_entity_poly.pdbx_strand_id
1 'polypeptide(L)' 'MKRFLMALVVYPTAGLGFYHTFLGEGSTAGLILLTVGLIGIYFELNYRKLSIE' A
#
# COMPACT_ATOMS: atom_id res chain seq x y z
N MET A 1 -10.82 -13.80 -5.80
CA MET A 1 -10.53 -13.91 -4.35
C MET A 1 -9.14 -13.41 -3.96
N LYS A 2 -8.04 -13.90 -4.56
CA LYS A 2 -6.66 -13.48 -4.20
C LYS A 2 -6.40 -11.96 -4.29
N ARG A 3 -7.02 -11.27 -5.27
CA ARG A 3 -6.87 -9.82 -5.45
C ARG A 3 -7.57 -8.96 -4.39
N PHE A 4 -8.76 -9.39 -3.96
CA PHE A 4 -9.51 -8.70 -2.90
C PHE A 4 -8.77 -8.81 -1.56
N LEU A 5 -8.19 -9.98 -1.28
CA LEU A 5 -7.32 -10.20 -0.13
C LEU A 5 -6.07 -9.31 -0.17
N MET A 6 -5.46 -9.13 -1.35
CA MET A 6 -4.28 -8.30 -1.52
C MET A 6 -4.61 -6.81 -1.32
N ALA A 7 -5.68 -6.30 -1.93
CA ALA A 7 -6.15 -4.93 -1.72
C ALA A 7 -6.49 -4.65 -0.25
N LEU A 8 -7.10 -5.63 0.45
CA LEU A 8 -7.48 -5.52 1.85
C LEU A 8 -6.28 -5.43 2.81
N VAL A 9 -5.09 -5.84 2.38
CA VAL A 9 -3.84 -5.68 3.15
C VAL A 9 -3.09 -4.42 2.71
N VAL A 10 -2.98 -4.21 1.40
CA VAL A 10 -2.14 -3.19 0.80
C VAL A 10 -2.66 -1.76 1.06
N TYR A 11 -3.97 -1.51 0.89
CA TYR A 11 -4.53 -0.17 1.11
C TYR A 11 -4.49 0.27 2.58
N PRO A 12 -4.85 -0.59 3.57
CA PRO A 12 -4.70 -0.23 4.97
C PRO A 12 -3.25 -0.02 5.38
N THR A 13 -2.31 -0.81 4.84
CA THR A 13 -0.88 -0.66 5.12
C THR A 13 -0.35 0.68 4.60
N ALA A 14 -0.73 1.06 3.37
CA ALA A 14 -0.39 2.36 2.81
C ALA A 14 -1.03 3.52 3.62
N GLY A 15 -2.28 3.35 4.06
CA GLY A 15 -2.98 4.34 4.89
C GLY A 15 -2.33 4.53 6.27
N LEU A 16 -1.97 3.44 6.95
CA LEU A 16 -1.25 3.48 8.22
C LEU A 16 0.15 4.08 8.06
N GLY A 17 0.86 3.71 6.99
CA GLY A 17 2.14 4.31 6.64
C GLY A 17 2.03 5.81 6.41
N PHE A 18 1.00 6.25 5.67
CA PHE A 18 0.75 7.67 5.43
C PHE A 18 0.46 8.41 6.73
N TYR A 19 -0.42 7.86 7.56
CA TYR A 19 -0.76 8.42 8.86
C TYR A 19 0.48 8.59 9.75
N HIS A 20 1.28 7.52 9.95
CA HIS A 20 2.47 7.60 10.79
C HIS A 20 3.61 8.47 10.23
N THR A 21 3.65 8.66 8.90
CA THR A 21 4.66 9.50 8.24
C THR A 21 4.30 10.99 8.31
N PHE A 22 3.04 11.35 8.02
CA PHE A 22 2.64 12.74 7.81
C PHE A 22 1.78 13.33 8.93
N LEU A 23 1.02 12.50 9.66
CA LEU A 23 0.06 12.95 10.67
C LEU A 23 0.43 12.51 12.10
N GLY A 24 1.29 11.48 12.23
CA GLY A 24 1.89 11.05 13.49
C GLY A 24 3.25 11.71 13.75
N GLU A 25 4.04 11.13 14.65
CA GLU A 25 5.35 11.66 15.08
C GLU A 25 6.47 11.68 14.01
N GLY A 26 6.16 11.49 12.73
CA GLY A 26 7.18 11.46 11.67
C GLY A 26 8.19 10.33 11.92
N SER A 27 7.69 9.14 12.22
CA SER A 27 8.54 7.99 12.55
C SER A 27 9.10 7.34 11.29
N THR A 28 10.38 6.98 11.30
CA THR A 28 11.04 6.18 10.24
C THR A 28 10.28 4.88 9.95
N ALA A 29 9.59 4.32 10.95
CA ALA A 29 8.72 3.16 10.77
C ALA A 29 7.50 3.46 9.87
N GLY A 30 6.93 4.66 9.98
CA GLY A 30 5.85 5.13 9.09
C GLY A 30 6.30 5.19 7.64
N LEU A 31 7.51 5.70 7.39
CA LEU A 31 8.10 5.78 6.05
C LEU A 31 8.29 4.38 5.43
N ILE A 32 8.75 3.41 6.22
CA ILE A 32 8.91 2.03 5.77
C ILE A 32 7.54 1.42 5.42
N LEU A 33 6.55 1.57 6.30
CA LEU A 33 5.18 1.08 6.06
C LEU A 33 4.55 1.72 4.82
N LEU A 34 4.75 3.02 4.63
CA LEU A 34 4.25 3.76 3.48
C LEU A 34 4.90 3.25 2.19
N THR A 35 6.22 3.06 2.20
CA THR A 35 6.97 2.58 1.03
C THR A 35 6.50 1.18 0.62
N VAL A 36 6.37 0.26 1.58
CA VAL A 36 5.88 -1.11 1.33
C VAL A 36 4.44 -1.09 0.82
N GLY A 37 3.57 -0.27 1.43
CA GLY A 37 2.19 -0.10 1.00
C GLY A 37 2.08 0.42 -0.45
N LEU A 38 2.86 1.44 -0.80
CA LEU A 38 2.89 2.01 -2.15
C LEU A 38 3.41 1.02 -3.20
N ILE A 39 4.45 0.23 -2.87
CA ILE A 39 4.93 -0.85 -3.75
C ILE A 39 3.83 -1.88 -3.97
N GLY A 40 3.11 -2.27 -2.91
CA GLY A 40 1.96 -3.17 -3.02
C GLY A 40 0.88 -2.63 -3.95
N ILE A 41 0.52 -1.34 -3.84
CA ILE A 41 -0.48 -0.70 -4.69
C ILE A 41 0.01 -0.67 -6.14
N TYR A 42 1.29 -0.33 -6.35
CA TYR A 42 1.89 -0.30 -7.68
C TYR A 42 1.81 -1.67 -8.38
N PHE A 43 2.15 -2.75 -7.67
CA PHE A 43 2.02 -4.10 -8.20
C PHE A 43 0.55 -4.46 -8.49
N GLU A 44 -0.38 -4.16 -7.58
CA GLU A 44 -1.80 -4.42 -7.79
C GLU A 44 -2.34 -3.71 -9.04
N LEU A 45 -1.96 -2.45 -9.25
CA LEU A 45 -2.37 -1.65 -10.41
C LEU A 45 -1.78 -2.18 -11.72
N ASN A 46 -0.51 -2.60 -11.73
CA ASN A 46 0.11 -3.17 -12.92
C ASN A 46 -0.52 -4.52 -13.30
N TYR A 47 -0.79 -5.38 -12.32
CA TYR A 47 -1.54 -6.62 -12.55
C TYR A 47 -2.97 -6.36 -13.05
N ARG A 48 -3.61 -5.27 -12.59
CA ARG A 48 -4.93 -4.86 -13.08
C ARG A 48 -4.88 -4.43 -14.55
N LYS A 49 -3.82 -3.72 -14.98
CA LYS A 49 -3.62 -3.31 -16.38
C LYS A 49 -3.41 -4.51 -17.30
N LEU A 50 -2.60 -5.47 -16.87
CA LEU A 50 -2.29 -6.68 -17.66
C LEU A 50 -3.46 -7.66 -17.81
N SER A 51 -4.47 -7.58 -16.92
CA SER A 51 -5.66 -8.45 -16.95
C SER A 51 -6.82 -7.90 -17.79
N ILE A 52 -6.69 -6.68 -18.32
CA ILE A 52 -7.73 -6.01 -19.13
C ILE A 52 -7.40 -6.05 -20.63
N GLU A 53 -6.19 -6.47 -21.02
CA GLU A 53 -5.85 -6.95 -22.36
C GLU A 53 -6.15 -8.44 -22.51
#